data_AF-A0A6C0CNK6-F1
#
_entry.id   AF-A0A6C0CNK6-F1
#
_cell.length_a   1.000
_cell.length_b   1.000
_cell.length_c   1.000
_cell.angle_alpha   90.00
_cell.angle_beta   90.00
_cell.angle_gamma   90.00
#
_symmetry.space_group_name_H-M   'P 1'
#
loop_
_entity.id
_entity.type
_entity.pdbx_description
1 polymer ?
#
loop_
_entity_poly.entity_id
_entity_poly.type
_entity_poly.pdbx_seq_one_letter_code
_entity_poly.pdbx_strand_id
1 'polypeptide(L)' 'MEMSIFITALCVAIIYLLMKFLEMRVIEKQNKPLKILARDTLLVYLSVLTGHFILVQLSPITNTNSVTQVFTAKPDF' A
#
# COMPACT_ATOMS: atom_id res chain seq x y z
N MET A 1 11.07 -0.78 -9.22
CA MET A 1 10.44 -0.46 -7.92
C MET A 1 9.01 -0.99 -7.82
N GLU A 2 8.34 -1.31 -8.95
CA GLU A 2 7.00 -1.93 -8.96
C GLU A 2 6.97 -3.36 -8.39
N MET A 3 7.93 -4.22 -8.74
CA MET A 3 7.93 -5.62 -8.27
C MET A 3 8.02 -5.74 -6.73
N SER A 4 8.68 -4.77 -6.12
CA SER A 4 8.84 -4.65 -4.66
C SER A 4 7.50 -4.47 -3.95
N ILE A 5 6.57 -3.69 -4.53
CA ILE A 5 5.29 -3.41 -3.88
C ILE A 5 4.40 -4.65 -3.79
N PHE A 6 4.37 -5.47 -4.86
CA PHE A 6 3.62 -6.72 -4.88
C PHE A 6 4.13 -7.71 -3.84
N ILE A 7 5.46 -7.79 -3.68
CA ILE A 7 6.10 -8.63 -2.66
C ILE A 7 5.76 -8.12 -1.25
N THR A 8 5.83 -6.81 -1.00
CA THR A 8 5.43 -6.25 0.30
C THR A 8 3.94 -6.44 0.58
N ALA A 9 3.06 -6.27 -0.42
CA ALA A 9 1.63 -6.49 -0.27
C ALA A 9 1.33 -7.97 0.06
N LEU A 10 2.03 -8.90 -0.59
CA LEU A 10 1.96 -10.32 -0.27
C LEU A 10 2.44 -10.61 1.16
N CYS A 11 3.55 -10.01 1.58
CA CYS A 11 4.10 -10.19 2.91
C CYS A 11 3.13 -9.69 4.00
N VAL A 12 2.53 -8.51 3.80
CA VAL A 12 1.49 -7.96 4.69
C VAL A 12 0.26 -8.86 4.75
N ALA A 13 -0.19 -9.39 3.60
CA ALA A 13 -1.32 -10.32 3.55
C ALA A 13 -1.03 -11.64 4.31
N ILE A 14 0.19 -12.17 4.22
CA ILE A 14 0.62 -13.35 4.99
C ILE A 14 0.64 -13.05 6.49
N ILE A 15 1.18 -11.90 6.91
CA ILE A 15 1.19 -11.50 8.32
C ILE A 15 -0.23 -11.36 8.86
N TYR A 16 -1.14 -10.75 8.08
CA TYR A 16 -2.55 -10.64 8.44
C TYR A 16 -3.20 -12.02 8.62
N LEU A 17 -2.94 -12.95 7.69
CA LEU A 17 -3.44 -14.32 7.76
C LEU A 17 -2.90 -15.04 9.00
N LEU A 18 -1.61 -14.90 9.30
CA LEU A 18 -1.00 -15.48 10.51
C LEU A 18 -1.62 -14.92 11.80
N MET A 19 -1.82 -13.60 11.88
CA MET A 19 -2.49 -12.95 13.02
C MET A 19 -3.92 -13.47 13.18
N LYS A 20 -4.68 -13.57 12.09
CA LYS A 20 -6.04 -14.11 12.13
C LYS A 20 -6.09 -15.59 12.52
N PHE A 21 -5.14 -16.40 12.07
CA PHE A 21 -5.00 -17.78 12.51
C PHE A 21 -4.72 -17.86 14.01
N LEU A 22 -3.88 -16.97 14.53
CA LEU A 22 -3.57 -16.90 15.96
C LEU A 22 -4.81 -16.47 16.76
N GLU A 23 -5.58 -15.50 16.26
CA GLU A 23 -6.85 -15.04 16.85
C GLU A 23 -7.88 -16.17 16.92
N MET A 24 -8.07 -16.92 15.83
CA MET A 24 -8.97 -18.08 15.80
C MET A 24 -8.53 -19.21 16.76
N ARG A 25 -7.21 -19.38 16.93
CA ARG A 25 -6.66 -20.45 17.78
C ARG A 25 -6.67 -20.12 19.27
N VAL A 26 -6.41 -18.87 19.65
CA VAL A 26 -6.24 -18.48 21.07
C VAL A 26 -7.51 -17.89 21.68
N ILE A 27 -8.28 -17.11 20.91
CA ILE A 27 -9.35 -16.27 21.47
C ILE A 27 -10.74 -16.88 21.22
N GLU A 28 -11.06 -17.22 19.97
CA GLU A 28 -12.46 -17.47 19.62
C GLU A 28 -12.93 -18.93 19.77
N LYS A 29 -12.03 -19.95 19.77
CA LYS A 29 -12.33 -21.41 19.83
C LYS A 29 -13.47 -21.92 18.93
N GLN A 30 -14.06 -21.06 18.11
CA GLN A 30 -15.06 -21.31 17.09
C GLN A 30 -14.42 -21.01 15.75
N ASN A 31 -14.50 -21.97 14.83
CA ASN A 31 -13.97 -21.80 13.49
C ASN A 31 -14.84 -20.80 12.72
N LYS A 32 -14.38 -19.54 12.62
CA LYS A 32 -14.93 -18.64 11.62
C LYS A 32 -14.81 -19.30 10.24
N PRO A 33 -15.81 -19.16 9.37
CA PRO A 33 -15.77 -19.78 8.06
C PRO A 33 -14.56 -19.25 7.27
N LEU A 34 -13.69 -20.15 6.79
CA LEU A 34 -12.47 -19.80 6.01
C LEU A 34 -12.78 -18.89 4.82
N LYS A 35 -14.00 -18.95 4.29
CA LYS A 35 -14.47 -18.12 3.18
C LYS A 35 -14.45 -16.62 3.51
N ILE A 36 -14.75 -16.24 4.75
CA ILE A 36 -14.70 -14.83 5.18
C ILE A 36 -13.24 -14.39 5.32
N LEU A 37 -12.39 -15.23 5.90
CA LEU A 37 -10.98 -14.92 6.10
C LEU A 37 -10.22 -14.70 4.77
N ALA A 38 -10.51 -15.53 3.77
CA ALA A 38 -9.93 -15.37 2.43
C ALA A 38 -10.35 -14.04 1.78
N ARG A 39 -11.62 -13.64 1.93
CA ARG A 39 -12.13 -12.35 1.44
C ARG A 39 -11.43 -11.18 2.11
N ASP A 40 -11.26 -11.23 3.44
CA ASP A 40 -10.61 -10.16 4.19
C ASP A 40 -9.13 -10.05 3.83
N THR A 41 -8.44 -11.17 3.64
CA THR A 41 -7.03 -11.18 3.21
C THR A 41 -6.86 -10.57 1.82
N LEU A 42 -7.81 -10.85 0.89
CA LEU A 42 -7.84 -10.21 -0.43
C LEU A 42 -8.06 -8.70 -0.35
N LEU A 43 -8.93 -8.24 0.56
CA LEU A 43 -9.16 -6.83 0.82
C LEU A 43 -7.91 -6.12 1.35
N VAL A 44 -7.18 -6.75 2.27
CA VAL A 44 -5.91 -6.21 2.80
C VAL A 44 -4.88 -6.06 1.68
N TYR A 45 -4.75 -7.07 0.81
CA TYR A 45 -3.84 -7.01 -0.33
C TYR A 45 -4.21 -5.87 -1.30
N LEU A 46 -5.49 -5.73 -1.64
CA LEU A 46 -5.97 -4.64 -2.49
C LEU A 46 -5.79 -3.26 -1.86
N SER A 47 -5.91 -3.15 -0.54
CA SER A 47 -5.67 -1.90 0.20
C SER A 47 -4.24 -1.39 0.02
N VAL A 48 -3.24 -2.27 0.12
CA VAL A 48 -1.82 -1.90 -0.08
C VAL A 48 -1.57 -1.43 -1.52
N LEU A 49 -2.14 -2.13 -2.50
CA LEU A 49 -2.05 -1.75 -3.92
C LEU A 49 -2.68 -0.38 -4.19
N THR A 50 -3.87 -0.16 -3.65
CA THR A 50 -4.61 1.09 -3.82
C THR A 50 -3.89 2.25 -3.14
N GLY A 51 -3.39 2.03 -1.91
CA GLY A 51 -2.59 3.01 -1.19
C GLY A 51 -1.32 3.40 -1.95
N HIS A 52 -0.60 2.43 -2.51
CA HIS A 52 0.55 2.70 -3.36
C HIS A 52 0.16 3.51 -4.60
N PHE A 53 -0.92 3.14 -5.29
CA PHE A 53 -1.39 3.87 -6.45
C PHE A 53 -1.69 5.34 -6.11
N ILE A 54 -2.39 5.59 -5.01
CA ILE A 54 -2.67 6.96 -4.53
C ILE A 54 -1.36 7.73 -4.26
N LEU A 55 -0.37 7.10 -3.61
CA LEU A 55 0.92 7.71 -3.33
C LEU A 55 1.70 8.07 -4.60
N VAL A 56 1.70 7.18 -5.60
CA VAL A 56 2.33 7.44 -6.90
C VAL A 56 1.66 8.62 -7.59
N GLN A 57 0.33 8.68 -7.59
CA GLN A 57 -0.43 9.78 -8.19
C GLN A 57 -0.24 11.11 -7.44
N LEU A 58 0.05 11.07 -6.13
CA LEU A 58 0.27 12.27 -5.30
C LEU A 58 1.73 12.76 -5.33
N SER A 59 2.69 11.88 -5.63
CA SER A 59 4.12 12.20 -5.76
C SER A 59 4.46 13.43 -6.65
N PRO A 60 3.82 13.64 -7.82
CA PRO A 60 4.07 14.85 -8.62
C PRO A 60 3.55 16.14 -7.96
N ILE A 61 2.53 16.06 -7.11
CA ILE A 61 1.99 17.23 -6.38
C ILE A 61 2.96 17.66 -5.28
N THR A 62 3.58 16.72 -4.59
CA THR A 62 4.52 16.98 -3.49
C THR A 62 5.93 17.36 -3.95
N ASN A 63 6.34 17.00 -5.18
CA ASN A 63 7.65 17.35 -5.75
C ASN A 63 7.71 18.74 -6.43
N THR A 64 6.73 19.60 -6.19
CA THR A 64 6.69 20.99 -6.71
C THR A 64 7.64 21.97 -6.00
N ASN A 65 8.60 21.48 -5.21
CA ASN A 65 9.65 22.30 -4.57
C ASN A 65 10.72 22.83 -5.54
N SER A 66 10.56 22.66 -6.86
CA SER A 66 11.35 23.42 -7.82
C SER A 66 10.67 24.77 -8.05
N VAL A 67 11.25 25.80 -7.43
CA VAL A 67 10.93 27.21 -7.71
C VAL A 67 10.91 27.38 -9.23
N THR A 68 9.76 27.78 -9.79
CA THR A 68 9.61 28.02 -11.23
C THR A 68 10.54 29.16 -11.63
N GLN A 69 11.69 28.80 -12.20
CA GLN A 69 12.66 29.76 -12.72
C GLN A 69 12.19 30.31 -14.07
N VAL A 70 11.07 31.04 -14.05
CA VAL A 70 10.47 31.63 -15.25
C VAL A 70 11.18 32.94 -15.65
N PHE A 71 12.05 33.49 -14.80
CA PHE A 71 12.73 34.77 -15.08
C PHE A 71 14.24 34.80 -14.76
N THR A 72 14.96 33.69 -14.86
CA THR A 72 16.43 33.66 -14.61
C THR A 72 17.29 33.56 -15.88
N ALA A 73 16.71 33.79 -17.06
CA ALA A 73 17.51 33.91 -18.28
C ALA A 73 18.44 35.12 -18.16
N LYS A 74 19.75 34.90 -18.36
CA LYS A 74 20.74 35.99 -18.42
C LYS A 74 20.37 36.90 -19.60
N PRO A 75 20.24 38.22 -19.40
CA PRO A 75 19.83 39.10 -20.48
C PRO A 75 20.92 39.14 -21.56
N ASP A 76 20.56 38.76 -22.78
CA ASP A 76 21.34 39.02 -23.99
C ASP A 76 21.13 40.50 -24.36
N PHE A 77 22.00 41.36 -23.84
CA PHE A 77 22.28 42.68 -24.39
C PHE A 77 23.55 42.60 -25.25
#